data_AF-A0A928AQN0-F1
#
_entry.id   AF-A0A928AQN0-F1
#
_cell.length_a   1.000
_cell.length_b   1.000
_cell.length_c   1.000
_cell.angle_alpha   90.00
_cell.angle_beta   90.00
_cell.angle_gamma   90.00
#
_symmetry.space_group_name_H-M   'P 1'
#
loop_
_entity.id
_entity.type
_entity.pdbx_description
1 polymer ?
#
loop_
_entity_poly.entity_id
_entity_poly.type
_entity_poly.pdbx_seq_one_letter_code
_entity_poly.pdbx_strand_id
1 'polypeptide(L)'
;MQYYFDSIEDIFEFGKHKNYSLEEVLVFNPSYLDFCILNIPDFYISENAIKQIQELFPDYIIPKAIESHIFNLEYIDDDFLDDDSFDPADLL
;
A
#
# COMPACT_ATOMS: atom_id res chain seq x y z
N MET A 1 -6.41 0.45 12.16
CA MET A 1 -5.51 1.62 12.08
C MET A 1 -4.65 1.30 10.86
N GLN A 2 -4.74 2.09 9.80
CA GLN A 2 -4.06 1.76 8.54
C GLN A 2 -2.62 2.29 8.59
N TYR A 3 -1.68 1.49 8.09
CA TYR A 3 -0.28 1.86 7.95
C TYR A 3 0.01 2.04 6.48
N TYR A 4 0.14 3.29 6.03
CA TYR A 4 0.37 3.63 4.63
C TYR A 4 1.74 4.29 4.49
N PHE A 5 2.53 3.78 3.55
CA PHE A 5 3.84 4.31 3.21
C PHE A 5 3.82 4.80 1.75
N ASP A 6 3.97 6.10 1.58
CA ASP A 6 4.00 6.79 0.29
C ASP A 6 5.41 6.95 -0.29
N SER A 7 6.42 7.02 0.59
CA SER A 7 7.83 7.15 0.24
C SER A 7 8.73 6.26 1.09
N ILE A 8 9.91 5.93 0.57
CA ILE A 8 10.93 5.16 1.29
C ILE A 8 11.48 5.87 2.54
N GLU A 9 11.29 7.19 2.63
CA GLU A 9 11.66 7.98 3.81
C GLU A 9 10.61 7.91 4.94
N ASP A 10 9.42 7.35 4.66
CA ASP A 10 8.34 7.28 5.63
C ASP A 10 8.68 6.39 6.82
N ILE A 11 8.24 6.84 7.99
CA ILE A 11 8.66 6.31 9.27
C ILE A 11 7.62 5.31 9.80
N PHE A 12 8.11 4.16 10.28
CA PHE A 12 7.28 3.22 11.01
C PHE A 12 6.80 3.83 12.33
N GLU A 13 5.49 3.96 12.49
CA GLU A 13 4.89 4.43 13.75
C GLU A 13 4.61 3.29 14.75
N PHE A 14 4.93 2.06 14.37
CA PHE A 14 4.58 0.84 15.08
C PHE A 14 5.69 -0.22 15.07
N GLY A 15 5.49 -1.28 15.86
CA GLY A 15 6.32 -2.47 15.84
C GLY A 15 7.74 -2.29 16.38
N LYS A 16 8.62 -3.22 16.02
CA LYS A 16 10.00 -3.30 16.55
C LYS A 16 10.89 -2.18 16.01
N HIS A 17 10.64 -1.73 14.79
CA HIS A 17 11.40 -0.67 14.12
C HIS A 17 10.67 0.67 14.15
N LYS A 18 9.93 0.94 15.23
CA LYS A 18 9.29 2.24 15.42
C LYS A 18 10.34 3.36 15.38
N ASN A 19 10.02 4.45 14.69
CA ASN A 19 10.86 5.62 14.44
C ASN A 19 12.01 5.39 13.44
N TYR A 20 12.04 4.25 12.73
CA TYR A 20 12.94 4.05 11.60
C TYR A 20 12.17 4.24 10.28
N SER A 21 12.85 4.72 9.25
CA SER A 21 12.29 4.81 7.89
C SER A 21 12.22 3.45 7.20
N LEU A 22 11.44 3.36 6.13
CA LEU A 22 11.45 2.19 5.22
C LEU A 22 12.86 1.89 4.71
N GLU A 23 13.62 2.92 4.33
CA GLU A 23 15.01 2.80 3.91
C GLU A 23 15.87 2.16 5.01
N GLU A 24 15.85 2.69 6.23
CA GLU A 24 16.65 2.17 7.34
C GLU A 24 16.28 0.71 7.64
N VAL A 25 14.99 0.38 7.62
CA VAL A 25 14.51 -0.99 7.82
C VAL A 25 15.03 -1.92 6.72
N LEU A 26 15.03 -1.48 5.46
CA LEU A 26 15.58 -2.27 4.34
C LEU A 26 17.09 -2.48 4.45
N VAL A 27 17.84 -1.49 4.93
CA VAL A 27 19.29 -1.62 5.18
C VAL A 27 19.59 -2.62 6.29
N PHE A 28 18.88 -2.52 7.42
CA PHE A 28 19.24 -3.29 8.62
C PHE A 28 18.52 -4.64 8.71
N ASN A 29 17.30 -4.76 8.20
CA ASN A 29 16.47 -5.95 8.32
C ASN A 29 15.38 -6.02 7.23
N PRO A 30 15.75 -6.31 5.98
CA PRO A 30 14.80 -6.35 4.86
C PRO A 30 13.68 -7.39 5.06
N SER A 31 13.97 -8.50 5.74
CA SER A 31 12.96 -9.53 6.07
C SER A 31 11.85 -9.03 6.99
N TYR A 32 12.03 -7.90 7.66
CA TYR A 32 10.96 -7.27 8.42
C TYR A 32 9.89 -6.65 7.51
N LEU A 33 10.29 -6.09 6.37
CA LEU A 33 9.34 -5.56 5.40
C LEU A 33 8.48 -6.69 4.82
N ASP A 34 9.08 -7.83 4.50
CA ASP A 34 8.37 -9.05 4.10
C ASP A 34 7.36 -9.49 5.17
N PHE A 35 7.78 -9.51 6.44
CA PHE A 35 6.90 -9.85 7.55
C PHE A 35 5.72 -8.88 7.64
N CYS A 36 5.96 -7.57 7.50
CA CYS A 36 4.92 -6.55 7.50
C CYS A 36 3.89 -6.80 6.40
N ILE A 37 4.36 -6.98 5.16
CA ILE A 37 3.49 -7.25 4.00
C ILE A 37 2.65 -8.52 4.22
N LEU A 38 3.21 -9.56 4.82
CA LEU A 38 2.53 -10.86 4.94
C LEU A 38 1.63 -11.01 6.17
N ASN A 39 1.91 -10.28 7.26
CA ASN A 39 1.31 -10.55 8.57
C ASN A 39 0.63 -9.35 9.21
N ILE A 40 0.94 -8.13 8.76
CA ILE A 40 0.34 -6.93 9.35
C ILE A 40 -0.90 -6.58 8.52
N PRO A 41 -2.11 -6.69 9.12
CA PRO A 41 -3.31 -6.25 8.44
C PRO A 41 -3.24 -4.74 8.20
N ASP A 42 -3.87 -4.28 7.13
CA ASP A 42 -3.93 -2.86 6.79
C ASP A 42 -2.55 -2.18 6.59
N PHE A 43 -1.52 -2.95 6.23
CA PHE A 43 -0.22 -2.43 5.83
C PHE A 43 -0.21 -2.19 4.32
N TYR A 44 0.02 -0.96 3.88
CA TYR A 44 -0.06 -0.55 2.48
C TYR A 44 1.20 0.20 2.07
N ILE A 45 1.66 -0.05 0.85
CA ILE A 45 2.80 0.65 0.26
C ILE A 45 2.36 1.19 -1.10
N SER A 46 2.63 2.46 -1.35
CA SER A 46 2.34 3.10 -2.63
C SER A 46 3.26 2.57 -3.74
N GLU A 47 2.81 2.70 -4.99
CA GLU A 47 3.69 2.40 -6.12
C GLU A 47 4.95 3.29 -6.14
N ASN A 48 4.84 4.52 -5.64
CA ASN A 48 5.97 5.44 -5.57
C ASN A 48 7.05 4.91 -4.62
N ALA A 49 6.67 4.49 -3.41
CA ALA A 49 7.58 3.86 -2.47
C ALA A 49 8.18 2.56 -3.05
N ILE A 50 7.39 1.73 -3.75
CA ILE A 50 7.88 0.52 -4.42
C ILE A 50 8.97 0.85 -5.46
N LYS A 51 8.75 1.88 -6.29
CA LYS A 51 9.74 2.34 -7.28
C LYS A 51 11.03 2.79 -6.60
N GLN A 52 10.92 3.58 -5.54
CA GLN A 52 12.09 4.03 -4.76
C GLN A 52 12.86 2.85 -4.14
N ILE A 53 12.15 1.84 -3.62
CA ILE A 53 12.76 0.62 -3.10
C ILE A 53 13.53 -0.12 -4.19
N GLN A 54 12.96 -0.28 -5.38
CA GLN A 54 13.63 -0.94 -6.50
C GLN A 54 14.85 -0.17 -7.02
N GLU A 55 14.81 1.16 -6.98
CA GLU A 55 15.93 2.02 -7.39
C GLU A 55 17.12 1.93 -6.40
N LEU A 56 16.83 1.95 -5.09
CA LEU A 56 17.86 1.94 -4.04
C LEU A 56 18.32 0.53 -3.63
N PHE A 57 17.42 -0.45 -3.73
CA PHE A 57 17.65 -1.85 -3.36
C PHE A 57 17.24 -2.79 -4.50
N PRO A 58 17.97 -2.78 -5.64
CA PRO A 58 17.60 -3.58 -6.82
C PRO A 58 17.64 -5.10 -6.57
N ASP A 59 18.38 -5.55 -5.55
CA ASP A 59 18.45 -6.96 -5.15
C ASP A 59 17.29 -7.38 -4.22
N TYR A 60 16.48 -6.43 -3.73
CA TYR A 60 15.35 -6.73 -2.87
C TYR A 60 14.17 -7.28 -3.69
N ILE A 61 13.76 -8.51 -3.38
CA ILE A 61 12.64 -9.17 -4.05
C ILE A 61 11.35 -8.81 -3.33
N ILE A 62 10.57 -7.93 -3.92
CA ILE A 62 9.26 -7.56 -3.39
C ILE A 62 8.32 -8.78 -3.44
N PRO A 63 7.71 -9.20 -2.32
CA PRO A 63 6.77 -10.31 -2.31
C PRO A 63 5.54 -10.01 -3.18
N LYS A 64 5.08 -10.98 -3.98
CA LYS A 64 3.83 -10.86 -4.77
C LYS A 64 2.60 -10.51 -3.92
N ALA A 65 2.61 -10.86 -2.63
CA ALA A 65 1.54 -10.51 -1.70
C ALA A 65 1.31 -8.99 -1.60
N ILE A 66 2.31 -8.17 -1.95
CA ILE A 66 2.17 -6.71 -1.96
C ILE A 66 1.05 -6.24 -2.89
N GLU A 67 0.68 -7.00 -3.93
CA GLU A 67 -0.40 -6.64 -4.86
C GLU A 67 -1.74 -6.43 -4.14
N SER A 68 -1.99 -7.15 -3.04
CA SER A 68 -3.19 -6.97 -2.19
C SER A 68 -3.09 -5.75 -1.26
N HIS A 69 -1.91 -5.14 -1.19
CA HIS A 69 -1.52 -4.04 -0.30
C HIS A 69 -1.11 -2.78 -1.09
N ILE A 70 -1.24 -2.79 -2.42
CA ILE A 70 -1.14 -1.59 -3.24
C ILE A 70 -2.52 -0.94 -3.24
N PHE A 71 -2.61 0.28 -2.71
CA PHE A 71 -3.83 1.05 -2.71
C PHE A 71 -4.02 1.67 -4.10
N ASN A 72 -4.65 0.95 -5.02
CA ASN A 72 -5.05 1.51 -6.31
C ASN A 72 -6.22 2.48 -6.09
N LEU A 73 -5.91 3.77 -5.92
CA LEU A 73 -6.92 4.83 -5.95
C LEU A 73 -7.62 4.96 -7.31
N GLU A 74 -7.18 4.21 -8.33
CA GLU A 74 -7.80 4.14 -9.67
C GLU A 74 -8.91 3.07 -9.79
N TYR A 75 -9.20 2.28 -8.75
CA TYR A 75 -10.38 1.40 -8.71
C TYR A 75 -11.57 2.09 -8.01
N ILE A 76 -11.83 3.35 -8.35
CA ILE A 76 -13.24 3.75 -8.46
C ILE A 76 -13.63 3.18 -9.83
N ASP A 77 -14.31 2.03 -9.83
CA ASP A 77 -15.03 1.60 -11.03
C ASP A 77 -15.95 2.78 -11.42
N ASP A 78 -15.58 3.54 -12.44
CA ASP A 78 -16.46 4.50 -13.12
C ASP A 78 -17.73 3.81 -13.64
N ASP A 79 -17.78 2.46 -13.64
CA ASP A 79 -18.95 1.63 -13.90
C ASP A 79 -20.02 1.68 -12.78
N PHE A 80 -19.81 2.41 -11.68
CA PHE A 80 -20.87 2.73 -10.69
C PHE A 80 -21.49 4.12 -10.87
N LEU A 81 -21.25 4.78 -12.02
CA LEU A 81 -21.97 5.98 -12.45
C LEU A 81 -22.78 5.77 -13.73
N ASP A 82 -23.26 4.55 -13.98
CA ASP A 82 -24.38 4.33 -14.90
C ASP A 82 -25.44 3.45 -14.23
N ASP A 83 -26.67 3.96 -14.25
CA ASP A 83 -27.94 3.33 -13.87
C ASP A 83 -28.38 3.44 -12.40
N ASP A 84 -28.77 4.65 -12.02
CA ASP A 84 -30.18 4.86 -11.66
C ASP A 84 -30.50 6.36 -11.80
N SER A 85 -30.86 6.76 -13.01
CA SER A 85 -31.85 7.81 -13.16
C SER A 85 -33.14 7.28 -12.52
N PHE A 86 -33.29 7.45 -11.21
CA PHE A 86 -34.56 7.26 -10.53
C PHE A 86 -35.53 8.28 -11.12
N ASP A 87 -36.29 7.87 -12.14
CA ASP A 87 -37.39 8.65 -12.66
C ASP A 87 -38.61 8.39 -11.76
N PRO A 88 -39.05 9.37 -10.95
CA PRO A 88 -40.23 9.20 -10.11
C PRO A 88 -41.52 8.97 -10.91
N ALA A 89 -41.49 9.07 -12.25
CA ALA A 89 -42.61 8.73 -13.12
C ALA A 89 -42.90 7.22 -13.22
N ASP A 90 -41.94 6.33 -12.90
CA ASP A 90 -42.16 4.88 -12.89
C ASP A 90 -43.00 4.39 -11.69
N LEU A 91 -43.38 5.30 -10.79
CA LEU A 91 -44.23 5.05 -9.62
C LEU A 91 -45.67 5.59 -9.76
N LEU A 92 -46.13 5.98 -10.96
CA LEU A 92 -47.49 6.49 -11.20
C LEU A 92 -48.24 5.77 -12.31
#